data_AF-A0A9X1RSY7-F1
#
_entry.id   AF-A0A9X1RSY7-F1
#
_cell.length_a   1.000
_cell.length_b   1.000
_cell.length_c   1.000
_cell.angle_alpha   90.00
_cell.angle_beta   90.00
_cell.angle_gamma   90.00
#
_symmetry.space_group_name_H-M   'P 1'
#
loop_
_entity.id
_entity.type
_entity.pdbx_description
1 polymer ?
#
loop_
_entity_poly.entity_id
_entity_poly.type
_entity_poly.pdbx_seq_one_letter_code
_entity_poly.pdbx_strand_id
1 'polypeptide(L)'
;MGQLNVRAEAIHPDLWFASQLAVARGRAITSGHDPLDSELPGRGWPTGSLTEVMLPQPGCGELRLLQPALAAVAQRPVFAVQPPHRLQPAALTWWGLKQENIHVLKPASTADALWAAEQILRAGTAGAVLFWQSQIHPDALRRLHLAAQRAETLFFLFRPMAAASATSPAPLRIALAPTPGGVNISFVKRRGPHRDDPVFVPLSPSPVLLNRNAPLDRRSSPAPAHREFLPDLAHASV
;
A
#
# COMPACT_ATOMS: atom_id res chain seq x y z
N MET A 1 -12.33 -39.98 -35.99
CA MET A 1 -12.93 -39.32 -34.81
C MET A 1 -11.91 -38.37 -34.23
N GLY A 2 -11.99 -37.08 -34.57
CA GLY A 2 -11.05 -36.06 -34.08
C GLY A 2 -11.41 -35.68 -32.65
N GLN A 3 -10.45 -35.81 -31.72
CA GLN A 3 -10.59 -35.28 -30.37
C GLN A 3 -10.74 -33.77 -30.45
N LEU A 4 -11.95 -33.27 -30.14
CA LEU A 4 -12.20 -31.87 -29.86
C LEU A 4 -11.46 -31.51 -28.57
N ASN A 5 -10.21 -31.07 -28.69
CA ASN A 5 -9.46 -30.48 -27.59
C ASN A 5 -9.99 -29.08 -27.30
N VAL A 6 -11.25 -29.01 -26.85
CA VAL A 6 -11.84 -27.76 -26.34
C VAL A 6 -11.14 -27.49 -25.03
N ARG A 7 -10.20 -26.54 -25.06
CA ARG A 7 -9.59 -26.06 -23.83
C ARG A 7 -10.69 -25.47 -22.96
N ALA A 8 -10.74 -25.86 -21.69
CA ALA A 8 -11.77 -25.43 -20.75
C ALA A 8 -11.86 -23.89 -20.63
N GLU A 9 -10.79 -23.17 -20.97
CA GLU A 9 -10.74 -21.70 -21.09
C GLU A 9 -11.77 -21.12 -22.08
N ALA A 10 -12.15 -21.86 -23.13
CA ALA A 10 -13.12 -21.43 -24.12
C ALA A 10 -14.58 -21.58 -23.66
N ILE A 11 -14.81 -22.31 -22.56
CA ILE A 11 -16.15 -22.72 -22.09
C ILE A 11 -16.69 -21.73 -21.05
N HIS A 12 -15.84 -21.13 -20.20
CA HIS A 12 -16.30 -20.12 -19.24
C HIS A 12 -15.19 -19.10 -18.88
N PRO A 13 -15.39 -17.79 -19.13
CA PRO A 13 -14.40 -16.74 -18.81
C PRO A 13 -14.15 -16.54 -17.30
N ASP A 14 -14.86 -17.26 -16.44
CA ASP A 14 -14.74 -17.18 -14.97
C ASP A 14 -13.98 -18.36 -14.35
N LEU A 15 -13.61 -19.36 -15.16
CA LEU A 15 -12.84 -20.50 -14.69
C LEU A 15 -11.37 -20.08 -14.56
N TRP A 16 -10.93 -19.81 -13.33
CA TRP A 16 -9.55 -19.43 -13.03
C TRP A 16 -8.66 -20.66 -12.83
N PHE A 17 -7.51 -20.69 -13.52
CA PHE A 17 -6.49 -21.74 -13.38
C PHE A 17 -5.33 -21.26 -12.50
N ALA A 18 -4.86 -22.14 -11.60
CA ALA A 18 -3.74 -21.85 -10.70
C ALA A 18 -2.42 -21.53 -11.43
N SER A 19 -2.26 -21.99 -12.68
CA SER A 19 -1.11 -21.74 -13.54
C SER A 19 -1.13 -20.37 -14.25
N GLN A 20 -2.17 -19.56 -14.06
CA GLN A 20 -2.34 -18.28 -14.73
C GLN A 20 -2.64 -17.15 -13.73
N LEU A 21 -2.06 -15.96 -13.98
CA LEU A 21 -2.51 -14.77 -13.28
C LEU A 21 -4.01 -14.60 -13.51
N ALA A 22 -4.77 -14.40 -12.43
CA ALA A 22 -6.20 -14.21 -12.59
C ALA A 22 -6.48 -12.97 -13.46
N VAL A 23 -7.48 -13.07 -14.33
CA VAL A 23 -8.10 -11.87 -14.88
C VAL A 23 -8.73 -11.13 -13.69
N ALA A 24 -8.30 -9.89 -13.44
CA ALA A 24 -8.92 -9.07 -12.41
C ALA A 24 -10.40 -8.89 -12.80
N ARG A 25 -11.33 -9.35 -11.95
CA ARG A 25 -12.78 -9.12 -12.15
C ARG A 25 -13.18 -7.64 -12.03
N GLY A 26 -12.21 -6.75 -11.78
CA GLY A 26 -12.37 -5.30 -11.74
C GLY A 26 -11.22 -4.60 -12.47
N ARG A 27 -11.37 -3.30 -12.71
CA ARG A 27 -10.37 -2.48 -13.43
C ARG A 27 -9.03 -2.47 -12.69
N ALA A 28 -7.94 -2.61 -13.42
CA ALA A 28 -6.58 -2.43 -12.90
C ALA A 28 -6.01 -1.10 -13.40
N ILE A 29 -5.16 -0.48 -12.57
CA ILE A 29 -4.40 0.72 -12.93
C ILE A 29 -2.93 0.33 -12.96
N THR A 30 -2.25 0.56 -14.09
CA THR A 30 -0.82 0.29 -14.23
C THR A 30 -0.03 0.85 -13.04
N SER A 31 0.94 0.08 -12.56
CA SER A 31 1.88 0.55 -11.56
C SER A 31 2.86 1.60 -12.11
N GLY A 32 2.97 1.70 -13.44
CA GLY A 32 3.99 2.48 -14.15
C GLY A 32 5.34 1.79 -14.21
N HIS A 33 5.44 0.54 -13.75
CA HIS A 33 6.66 -0.26 -13.71
C HIS A 33 6.42 -1.59 -14.43
N ASP A 34 6.92 -1.73 -15.66
CA ASP A 34 6.71 -2.93 -16.48
C ASP A 34 7.08 -4.26 -15.79
N PRO A 35 8.20 -4.34 -15.02
CA PRO A 35 8.53 -5.57 -14.29
C PRO A 35 7.48 -5.94 -13.26
N LEU A 36 6.82 -4.97 -12.63
CA LEU A 36 5.77 -5.21 -11.65
C LEU A 36 4.43 -5.48 -12.34
N ASP A 37 4.07 -4.72 -13.37
CA ASP A 37 2.82 -4.92 -14.10
C ASP A 37 2.74 -6.32 -14.72
N SER A 38 3.86 -6.86 -15.20
CA SER A 38 3.92 -8.24 -15.71
C SER A 38 3.58 -9.28 -14.64
N GLU A 39 3.71 -8.92 -13.36
CA GLU A 39 3.52 -9.78 -12.20
C GLU A 39 2.21 -9.49 -11.46
N LEU A 40 1.40 -8.52 -11.91
CA LEU A 40 0.12 -8.20 -11.29
C LEU A 40 -1.05 -8.77 -12.12
N PRO A 41 -2.05 -9.41 -11.47
CA PRO A 41 -3.31 -9.74 -12.12
C PRO A 41 -3.92 -8.53 -12.82
N GLY A 42 -4.20 -8.62 -14.11
CA GLY A 42 -4.71 -7.49 -14.91
C GLY A 42 -3.67 -6.42 -15.27
N ARG A 43 -2.37 -6.70 -15.11
CA ARG A 43 -1.24 -5.81 -15.44
C ARG A 43 -1.25 -4.45 -14.73
N GLY A 44 -1.64 -4.45 -13.46
CA GLY A 44 -1.63 -3.26 -12.63
C GLY A 44 -2.24 -3.49 -11.24
N TRP A 45 -2.30 -2.43 -10.45
CA TRP A 45 -2.95 -2.43 -9.15
C TRP A 45 -4.46 -2.64 -9.29
N PRO A 46 -5.04 -3.60 -8.56
CA PRO A 46 -6.48 -3.83 -8.61
C PRO A 46 -7.22 -2.66 -7.95
N THR A 47 -8.20 -2.09 -8.65
CA THR A 47 -9.17 -1.17 -8.05
C THR A 47 -10.32 -1.94 -7.39
N GLY A 48 -11.03 -1.28 -6.48
CA GLY A 48 -12.17 -1.88 -5.78
C GLY A 48 -11.78 -3.08 -4.91
N SER A 49 -10.52 -3.13 -4.48
CA SER A 49 -9.94 -4.25 -3.78
C SER A 49 -8.91 -3.79 -2.76
N LEU A 50 -8.73 -4.59 -1.72
CA LEU A 50 -7.73 -4.33 -0.69
C LEU A 50 -6.37 -4.87 -1.17
N THR A 51 -5.41 -3.96 -1.34
CA THR A 51 -4.00 -4.33 -1.51
C THR A 51 -3.26 -4.07 -0.20
N GLU A 52 -2.69 -5.11 0.41
CA GLU A 52 -1.81 -4.93 1.57
C GLU A 52 -0.35 -4.80 1.13
N VAL A 53 0.34 -3.84 1.73
CA VAL A 53 1.75 -3.55 1.49
C VAL A 53 2.49 -3.66 2.81
N MET A 54 3.27 -4.73 2.98
CA MET A 54 4.09 -4.95 4.16
C MET A 54 5.41 -4.20 4.04
N LEU A 55 5.70 -3.39 5.05
CA LEU A 55 6.85 -2.51 5.11
C LEU A 55 7.79 -2.98 6.23
N PRO A 56 9.12 -2.96 6.02
CA PRO A 56 10.10 -3.16 7.08
C PRO A 56 10.09 -1.94 8.00
N GLN A 57 9.88 -0.76 7.42
CA GLN A 57 9.65 0.52 8.08
C GLN A 57 8.95 1.46 7.10
N PRO A 58 8.16 2.44 7.58
CA PRO A 58 7.65 3.50 6.73
C PRO A 58 8.75 4.31 6.05
N GLY A 59 8.47 4.84 4.86
CA GLY A 59 9.43 5.63 4.09
C GLY A 59 10.47 4.80 3.32
N CYS A 60 10.26 3.49 3.16
CA CYS A 60 11.16 2.63 2.38
C CYS A 60 11.04 2.87 0.85
N GLY A 61 10.04 3.63 0.41
CA GLY A 61 9.80 3.94 -0.99
C GLY A 61 8.40 3.59 -1.48
N GLU A 62 7.52 3.18 -0.57
CA GLU A 62 6.15 2.75 -0.84
C GLU A 62 5.35 3.81 -1.60
N LEU A 63 5.49 5.10 -1.28
CA LEU A 63 4.80 6.16 -2.00
C LEU A 63 5.38 6.44 -3.39
N ARG A 64 6.70 6.28 -3.56
CA ARG A 64 7.35 6.40 -4.87
C ARG A 64 6.97 5.25 -5.79
N LEU A 65 6.84 4.04 -5.24
CA LEU A 65 6.35 2.88 -5.96
C LEU A 65 4.94 3.14 -6.51
N LEU A 66 4.07 3.74 -5.70
CA LEU A 66 2.68 4.03 -6.07
C LEU A 66 2.51 5.31 -6.90
N GLN A 67 3.56 6.10 -7.08
CA GLN A 67 3.49 7.40 -7.71
C GLN A 67 2.78 7.40 -9.08
N PRO A 68 3.10 6.49 -10.03
CA PRO A 68 2.45 6.52 -11.35
C PRO A 68 0.94 6.21 -11.24
N ALA A 69 0.57 5.26 -10.38
CA ALA A 69 -0.82 4.90 -10.15
C ALA A 69 -1.61 6.03 -9.47
N LEU A 70 -0.99 6.75 -8.53
CA LEU A 70 -1.58 7.94 -7.91
C LEU A 70 -1.79 9.07 -8.93
N ALA A 71 -0.81 9.30 -9.81
CA ALA A 71 -0.93 10.28 -10.89
C ALA A 71 -2.09 9.94 -11.85
N ALA A 72 -2.28 8.66 -12.17
CA ALA A 72 -3.38 8.20 -13.03
C ALA A 72 -4.78 8.46 -12.44
N VAL A 73 -4.90 8.59 -11.11
CA VAL A 73 -6.18 8.89 -10.42
C VAL A 73 -6.25 10.30 -9.83
N ALA A 74 -5.30 11.17 -10.17
CA ALA A 74 -5.13 12.48 -9.54
C ALA A 74 -6.30 13.47 -9.74
N GLN A 75 -7.22 13.18 -10.67
CA GLN A 75 -8.46 13.96 -10.86
C GLN A 75 -9.49 13.74 -9.75
N ARG A 76 -9.33 12.67 -8.97
CA ARG A 76 -10.18 12.35 -7.81
C ARG A 76 -9.39 12.53 -6.51
N PRO A 77 -10.06 12.73 -5.37
CA PRO A 77 -9.39 12.86 -4.08
C PRO A 77 -8.53 11.63 -3.72
N VAL A 78 -7.34 11.89 -3.19
CA VAL A 78 -6.43 10.92 -2.59
C VAL A 78 -6.41 11.15 -1.08
N PHE A 79 -6.81 10.13 -0.33
CA PHE A 79 -6.86 10.19 1.13
C PHE A 79 -5.67 9.46 1.73
N ALA A 80 -4.88 10.16 2.54
CA ALA A 80 -3.83 9.58 3.37
C ALA A 80 -4.31 9.51 4.83
N VAL A 81 -4.63 8.31 5.30
CA VAL A 81 -5.15 8.05 6.65
C VAL A 81 -4.02 7.52 7.53
N GLN A 82 -3.80 8.17 8.67
CA GLN A 82 -2.72 7.86 9.62
C GLN A 82 -1.30 7.87 9.02
N PRO A 83 -0.92 8.81 8.12
CA PRO A 83 0.42 8.77 7.55
C PRO A 83 1.48 8.95 8.66
N PRO A 84 2.50 8.08 8.70
CA PRO A 84 3.50 8.06 9.78
C PRO A 84 4.41 9.28 9.75
N HIS A 85 4.53 9.93 8.59
CA HIS A 85 5.32 11.13 8.38
C HIS A 85 4.49 12.23 7.71
N ARG A 86 4.97 13.47 7.79
CA ARG A 86 4.37 14.57 7.02
C ARG A 86 4.64 14.33 5.53
N LEU A 87 3.59 14.36 4.72
CA LEU A 87 3.73 14.33 3.26
C LEU A 87 4.31 15.66 2.78
N GLN A 88 5.35 15.62 1.95
CA GLN A 88 6.00 16.81 1.43
C GLN A 88 5.21 17.39 0.24
N PRO A 89 4.60 18.58 0.35
CA PRO A 89 3.73 19.12 -0.70
C PRO A 89 4.43 19.26 -2.05
N ALA A 90 5.68 19.75 -2.06
CA ALA A 90 6.45 19.89 -3.29
C ALA A 90 6.69 18.57 -4.03
N ALA A 91 6.88 17.46 -3.29
CA ALA A 91 7.03 16.14 -3.90
C ALA A 91 5.71 15.65 -4.52
N LEU A 92 4.59 15.92 -3.84
CA LEU A 92 3.25 15.58 -4.33
C LEU A 92 2.91 16.38 -5.60
N THR A 93 3.21 17.68 -5.63
CA THR A 93 3.06 18.52 -6.82
C THR A 93 3.92 18.00 -7.98
N TRP A 94 5.18 17.62 -7.71
CA TRP A 94 6.06 17.03 -8.73
C TRP A 94 5.53 15.69 -9.27
N TRP A 95 4.80 14.93 -8.45
CA TRP A 95 4.10 13.72 -8.87
C TRP A 95 2.80 13.97 -9.66
N GLY A 96 2.43 15.22 -9.89
CA GLY A 96 1.19 15.59 -10.58
C GLY A 96 -0.06 15.53 -9.70
N LEU A 97 0.11 15.40 -8.37
CA LEU A 97 -1.00 15.42 -7.42
C LEU A 97 -1.27 16.87 -7.01
N LYS A 98 -2.45 17.37 -7.38
CA LYS A 98 -2.92 18.70 -6.99
C LYS A 98 -3.15 18.74 -5.48
N GLN A 99 -2.67 19.80 -4.82
CA GLN A 99 -2.74 19.91 -3.36
C GLN A 99 -4.19 19.87 -2.85
N GLU A 100 -5.14 20.44 -3.60
CA GLU A 100 -6.57 20.42 -3.27
C GLU A 100 -7.19 19.01 -3.27
N ASN A 101 -6.56 18.05 -3.96
CA ASN A 101 -7.04 16.68 -4.06
C ASN A 101 -6.38 15.74 -3.05
N ILE A 102 -5.50 16.24 -2.16
CA ILE A 102 -4.80 15.40 -1.18
C ILE A 102 -5.31 15.73 0.21
N HIS A 103 -5.97 14.75 0.84
CA HIS A 103 -6.52 14.90 2.17
C HIS A 103 -5.77 14.02 3.16
N VAL A 104 -5.21 14.64 4.21
CA VAL A 104 -4.52 13.93 5.28
C VAL A 104 -5.43 13.83 6.50
N LEU A 105 -5.72 12.62 6.94
CA LEU A 105 -6.49 12.35 8.15
C LEU A 105 -5.57 11.77 9.21
N LYS A 106 -5.57 12.37 10.40
CA LYS A 106 -4.91 11.84 11.61
C LYS A 106 -5.90 11.73 12.77
N PRO A 107 -6.83 10.76 12.72
CA PRO A 107 -7.78 10.56 13.80
C PRO A 107 -7.07 10.20 15.12
N ALA A 108 -7.71 10.52 16.25
CA ALA A 108 -7.12 10.31 17.58
C ALA A 108 -7.03 8.82 17.98
N SER A 109 -7.92 7.98 17.43
CA SER A 109 -8.00 6.56 17.76
C SER A 109 -7.91 5.65 16.52
N THR A 110 -7.55 4.39 16.76
CA THR A 110 -7.60 3.34 15.72
C THR A 110 -9.03 3.11 15.24
N ALA A 111 -10.03 3.16 16.14
CA ALA A 111 -11.43 2.97 15.77
C ALA A 111 -11.91 4.06 14.80
N ASP A 112 -11.57 5.32 15.08
CA ASP A 112 -11.92 6.45 14.21
C ASP A 112 -11.19 6.38 12.87
N ALA A 113 -9.94 5.92 12.85
CA ALA A 113 -9.19 5.73 11.62
C ALA A 113 -9.80 4.63 10.72
N LEU A 114 -10.18 3.50 11.32
CA LEU A 114 -10.88 2.42 10.62
C LEU A 114 -12.24 2.89 10.09
N TRP A 115 -12.99 3.61 10.93
CA TRP A 115 -14.29 4.16 10.56
C TRP A 115 -14.15 5.18 9.41
N ALA A 116 -13.21 6.11 9.50
CA ALA A 116 -12.97 7.12 8.47
C ALA A 116 -12.55 6.47 7.13
N ALA A 117 -11.61 5.52 7.15
CA ALA A 117 -11.22 4.78 5.96
C ALA A 117 -12.42 4.06 5.33
N GLU A 118 -13.26 3.42 6.15
CA GLU A 118 -14.48 2.78 5.67
C GLU A 118 -15.47 3.77 5.05
N GLN A 119 -15.72 4.94 5.67
CA GLN A 119 -16.63 5.94 5.13
C GLN A 119 -16.12 6.48 3.79
N ILE A 120 -14.82 6.74 3.66
CA ILE A 120 -14.20 7.18 2.40
C ILE A 120 -14.42 6.12 1.30
N LEU A 121 -14.17 4.85 1.62
CA LEU A 121 -14.38 3.75 0.67
C LEU A 121 -15.87 3.60 0.28
N ARG A 122 -16.78 3.73 1.25
CA ARG A 122 -18.24 3.66 1.01
C ARG A 122 -18.77 4.81 0.17
N ALA A 123 -18.19 6.00 0.28
CA ALA A 123 -18.57 7.16 -0.51
C ALA A 123 -18.26 6.97 -2.00
N GLY A 124 -17.24 6.17 -2.33
CA GLY A 124 -16.90 5.82 -3.72
C GLY A 124 -16.32 6.97 -4.57
N THR A 125 -16.04 8.13 -3.97
CA THR A 125 -15.53 9.31 -4.70
C THR A 125 -14.01 9.35 -4.79
N ALA A 126 -13.31 8.70 -3.86
CA ALA A 126 -11.84 8.70 -3.79
C ALA A 126 -11.18 7.98 -4.96
N GLY A 127 -10.15 8.59 -5.55
CA GLY A 127 -9.27 7.92 -6.52
C GLY A 127 -8.36 6.91 -5.82
N ALA A 128 -7.82 7.27 -4.66
CA ALA A 128 -7.02 6.38 -3.84
C ALA A 128 -7.21 6.61 -2.34
N VAL A 129 -7.06 5.53 -1.57
CA VAL A 129 -6.99 5.53 -0.11
C VAL A 129 -5.68 4.85 0.30
N LEU A 130 -4.83 5.61 0.97
CA LEU A 130 -3.54 5.20 1.52
C LEU A 130 -3.70 5.16 3.04
N PHE A 131 -3.72 3.97 3.62
CA PHE A 131 -4.00 3.80 5.04
C PHE A 131 -2.84 3.09 5.72
N TRP A 132 -2.20 3.75 6.68
CA TRP A 132 -1.16 3.12 7.51
C TRP A 132 -1.76 2.68 8.83
N GLN A 133 -1.70 1.39 9.12
CA GLN A 133 -2.19 0.86 10.38
C GLN A 133 -1.53 -0.49 10.69
N SER A 134 -0.93 -0.58 11.87
CA SER A 134 -0.16 -1.77 12.25
C SER A 134 -1.05 -2.97 12.57
N GLN A 135 -1.98 -2.77 13.50
CA GLN A 135 -2.86 -3.83 14.02
C GLN A 135 -4.30 -3.56 13.60
N ILE A 136 -4.88 -4.53 12.90
CA ILE A 136 -6.28 -4.54 12.49
C ILE A 136 -6.82 -5.95 12.66
N HIS A 137 -7.96 -6.08 13.34
CA HIS A 137 -8.64 -7.36 13.47
C HIS A 137 -9.18 -7.85 12.10
N PRO A 138 -9.20 -9.17 11.86
CA PRO A 138 -9.69 -9.74 10.61
C PRO A 138 -11.08 -9.25 10.16
N ASP A 139 -12.00 -9.01 11.10
CA ASP A 139 -13.35 -8.54 10.77
C ASP A 139 -13.36 -7.10 10.24
N ALA A 140 -12.52 -6.23 10.80
CA ALA A 140 -12.35 -4.88 10.29
C ALA A 140 -11.68 -4.89 8.91
N LEU A 141 -10.69 -5.76 8.67
CA LEU A 141 -10.11 -5.96 7.34
C LEU A 141 -11.17 -6.42 6.32
N ARG A 142 -12.03 -7.36 6.70
CA ARG A 142 -13.11 -7.86 5.83
C ARG A 142 -14.10 -6.74 5.50
N ARG A 143 -14.48 -5.95 6.51
CA ARG A 143 -15.38 -4.81 6.35
C ARG A 143 -14.79 -3.74 5.42
N LEU A 144 -13.51 -3.40 5.57
CA LEU A 144 -12.80 -2.49 4.67
C LEU A 144 -12.70 -3.05 3.24
N HIS A 145 -12.39 -4.34 3.09
CA HIS A 145 -12.35 -4.97 1.77
C HIS A 145 -13.71 -4.93 1.06
N LEU A 146 -14.79 -5.24 1.77
CA LEU A 146 -16.16 -5.15 1.24
C LEU A 146 -16.56 -3.70 0.92
N ALA A 147 -16.11 -2.73 1.70
CA ALA A 147 -16.34 -1.31 1.40
C ALA A 147 -15.62 -0.89 0.12
N ALA A 148 -14.37 -1.35 -0.09
CA ALA A 148 -13.60 -1.05 -1.29
C ALA A 148 -14.27 -1.57 -2.57
N GLN A 149 -14.94 -2.72 -2.52
CA GLN A 149 -15.61 -3.32 -3.69
C GLN A 149 -16.76 -2.49 -4.28
N ARG A 150 -17.18 -1.41 -3.61
CA ARG A 150 -18.29 -0.55 -4.07
C ARG A 150 -17.90 0.43 -5.16
N ALA A 151 -16.61 0.69 -5.37
CA ALA A 151 -16.14 1.69 -6.31
C ALA A 151 -14.77 1.32 -6.90
N GLU A 152 -14.41 1.96 -8.01
CA GLU A 152 -13.08 1.84 -8.62
C GLU A 152 -12.04 2.71 -7.87
N THR A 153 -11.81 2.40 -6.60
CA THR A 153 -10.84 3.09 -5.74
C THR A 153 -9.58 2.23 -5.59
N LEU A 154 -8.40 2.83 -5.73
CA LEU A 154 -7.15 2.18 -5.32
C LEU A 154 -7.06 2.18 -3.80
N PHE A 155 -7.07 1.01 -3.16
CA PHE A 155 -6.97 0.92 -1.71
C PHE A 155 -5.73 0.16 -1.27
N PHE A 156 -4.81 0.91 -0.64
CA PHE A 156 -3.57 0.39 -0.09
C PHE A 156 -3.58 0.49 1.43
N LEU A 157 -3.35 -0.65 2.07
CA LEU A 157 -3.16 -0.76 3.52
C LEU A 157 -1.69 -1.10 3.80
N PHE A 158 -0.98 -0.16 4.42
CA PHE A 158 0.42 -0.31 4.81
C PHE A 158 0.51 -0.90 6.22
N ARG A 159 1.26 -1.99 6.35
CA ARG A 159 1.38 -2.77 7.60
C ARG A 159 2.84 -3.15 7.87
N PRO A 160 3.24 -3.46 9.11
CA PRO A 160 4.57 -3.99 9.40
C PRO A 160 4.77 -5.37 8.78
N MET A 161 6.03 -5.75 8.54
CA MET A 161 6.41 -7.05 7.99
C MET A 161 5.83 -8.25 8.76
N ALA A 162 5.71 -8.12 10.09
CA ALA A 162 5.11 -9.14 10.95
C ALA A 162 3.66 -9.50 10.59
N ALA A 163 2.93 -8.63 9.88
CA ALA A 163 1.57 -8.90 9.43
C ALA A 163 1.51 -9.88 8.24
N ALA A 164 2.63 -10.19 7.58
CA ALA A 164 2.65 -11.07 6.41
C ALA A 164 2.07 -12.46 6.71
N SER A 165 2.34 -13.03 7.89
CA SER A 165 1.82 -14.33 8.33
C SER A 165 0.36 -14.28 8.81
N ALA A 166 -0.19 -13.10 9.07
CA ALA A 166 -1.56 -12.96 9.53
C ALA A 166 -2.57 -13.25 8.41
N THR A 167 -3.69 -13.87 8.77
CA THR A 167 -4.81 -14.11 7.86
C THR A 167 -5.40 -12.78 7.38
N SER A 168 -5.65 -12.68 6.07
CA SER A 168 -6.21 -11.48 5.47
C SER A 168 -7.14 -11.78 4.29
N PRO A 169 -8.26 -11.03 4.15
CA PRO A 169 -9.14 -11.11 2.99
C PRO A 169 -8.52 -10.49 1.73
N ALA A 170 -7.44 -9.70 1.84
CA ALA A 170 -6.80 -9.04 0.71
C ALA A 170 -6.41 -10.06 -0.37
N PRO A 171 -6.84 -9.90 -1.64
CA PRO A 171 -6.43 -10.80 -2.72
C PRO A 171 -5.01 -10.54 -3.21
N LEU A 172 -4.45 -9.35 -2.95
CA LEU A 172 -3.07 -8.99 -3.24
C LEU A 172 -2.38 -8.51 -1.96
N ARG A 173 -1.26 -9.15 -1.62
CA ARG A 173 -0.42 -8.81 -0.48
C ARG A 173 1.03 -8.86 -0.93
N ILE A 174 1.74 -7.76 -0.81
CA ILE A 174 3.15 -7.64 -1.21
C ILE A 174 4.00 -7.20 -0.03
N ALA A 175 5.27 -7.60 -0.02
CA ALA A 175 6.27 -7.12 0.91
C ALA A 175 7.32 -6.30 0.15
N LEU A 176 7.69 -5.15 0.70
CA LEU A 176 8.74 -4.30 0.13
C LEU A 176 10.05 -4.48 0.89
N ALA A 177 11.16 -4.54 0.17
CA ALA A 177 12.49 -4.45 0.74
C ALA A 177 13.27 -3.31 0.03
N PRO A 178 13.67 -2.25 0.75
CA PRO A 178 14.47 -1.19 0.14
C PRO A 178 15.83 -1.73 -0.31
N THR A 179 16.29 -1.32 -1.47
CA THR A 179 17.56 -1.72 -2.07
C THR A 179 18.18 -0.52 -2.80
N PRO A 180 19.50 -0.45 -3.02
CA PRO A 180 20.09 0.64 -3.79
C PRO A 180 19.37 0.87 -5.13
N GLY A 181 18.89 2.10 -5.35
CA GLY A 181 18.21 2.50 -6.59
C GLY A 181 16.70 2.18 -6.68
N GLY A 182 16.12 1.43 -5.72
CA GLY A 182 14.73 1.02 -5.82
C GLY A 182 14.19 0.20 -4.65
N VAL A 183 13.24 -0.68 -4.96
CA VAL A 183 12.65 -1.65 -4.01
C VAL A 183 12.57 -3.02 -4.65
N ASN A 184 12.83 -4.05 -3.86
CA ASN A 184 12.45 -5.42 -4.20
C ASN A 184 11.05 -5.70 -3.66
N ILE A 185 10.23 -6.36 -4.48
CA ILE A 185 8.84 -6.68 -4.17
C ILE A 185 8.68 -8.19 -4.14
N SER A 186 8.29 -8.73 -2.99
CA SER A 186 7.93 -10.14 -2.83
C SER A 186 6.42 -10.29 -2.70
N PHE A 187 5.85 -11.35 -3.29
CA PHE A 187 4.41 -11.60 -3.25
C PHE A 187 4.05 -12.55 -2.11
N VAL A 188 3.46 -12.01 -1.04
CA VAL A 188 2.96 -12.82 0.09
C VAL A 188 1.63 -13.50 -0.28
N LYS A 189 0.82 -12.83 -1.08
CA LYS A 189 -0.40 -13.40 -1.66
C LYS A 189 -0.69 -12.73 -2.98
N ARG A 190 -0.94 -13.53 -4.01
CA ARG A 190 -1.31 -13.09 -5.35
C ARG A 190 -2.20 -14.14 -5.99
N ARG A 191 -3.16 -13.71 -6.81
CA ARG A 191 -3.94 -14.65 -7.64
C ARG A 191 -3.15 -15.02 -8.90
N GLY A 192 -2.56 -16.20 -8.90
CA GLY A 192 -1.85 -16.78 -10.05
C GLY A 192 -0.71 -17.68 -9.61
N PRO A 193 0.23 -18.00 -10.51
CA PRO A 193 1.40 -18.80 -10.20
C PRO A 193 2.13 -18.27 -8.97
N HIS A 194 2.62 -19.19 -8.15
CA HIS A 194 3.54 -18.81 -7.07
C HIS A 194 4.78 -18.17 -7.68
N ARG A 195 5.29 -17.13 -7.01
CA ARG A 195 6.55 -16.49 -7.37
C ARG A 195 7.37 -16.30 -6.11
N ASP A 196 8.51 -16.97 -6.07
CA ASP A 196 9.45 -16.89 -4.95
C ASP A 196 10.45 -15.74 -5.13
N ASP A 197 10.84 -15.48 -6.37
CA ASP A 197 11.84 -14.46 -6.68
C ASP A 197 11.26 -13.03 -6.58
N PRO A 198 11.88 -12.14 -5.78
CA PRO A 198 11.49 -10.75 -5.72
C PRO A 198 11.60 -10.05 -7.08
N VAL A 199 10.72 -9.08 -7.31
CA VAL A 199 10.77 -8.19 -8.49
C VAL A 199 11.47 -6.90 -8.08
N PHE A 200 12.58 -6.58 -8.74
CA PHE A 200 13.22 -5.27 -8.57
C PHE A 200 12.45 -4.20 -9.35
N VAL A 201 12.12 -3.11 -8.66
CA VAL A 201 11.50 -1.91 -9.25
C VAL A 201 12.41 -0.70 -9.00
N PRO A 202 12.94 -0.05 -10.06
CA PRO A 202 13.72 1.17 -9.90
C PRO A 202 12.80 2.33 -9.48
N LEU A 203 13.21 3.08 -8.46
CA LEU A 203 12.46 4.25 -7.96
C LEU A 203 13.17 5.57 -8.29
N SER A 204 13.89 5.59 -9.41
CA SER A 204 14.66 6.75 -9.88
C SER A 204 13.93 7.46 -11.03
N PRO A 205 14.01 8.80 -11.13
CA PRO A 205 14.63 9.72 -10.19
C PRO A 205 13.76 9.98 -8.95
N SER A 206 14.40 10.18 -7.79
CA SER A 206 13.71 10.73 -6.61
C SER A 206 13.75 12.25 -6.68
N PRO A 207 12.64 12.99 -6.55
CA PRO A 207 12.64 14.45 -6.54
C PRO A 207 13.46 15.03 -5.38
N VAL A 208 13.61 14.28 -4.28
CA VAL A 208 14.48 14.64 -3.15
C VAL A 208 15.97 14.43 -3.48
N LEU A 209 16.30 13.59 -4.46
CA LEU A 209 17.66 13.22 -4.86
C LEU A 209 18.03 13.75 -6.25
N LEU A 210 17.38 14.82 -6.74
CA LEU A 210 17.79 15.48 -8.00
C LEU A 210 19.27 15.90 -7.97
N ASN A 211 19.86 15.98 -6.79
CA ASN A 211 21.29 16.02 -6.61
C ASN A 211 21.78 14.72 -5.95
N ARG A 212 22.38 13.82 -6.74
CA ARG A 212 23.00 12.57 -6.28
C ARG A 212 24.11 12.80 -5.24
N ASN A 213 24.63 14.03 -5.19
CA ASN A 213 25.69 14.49 -4.29
C ASN A 213 25.20 15.45 -3.21
N ALA A 214 23.88 15.70 -3.09
CA ALA A 214 23.40 16.56 -2.01
C ALA A 214 23.64 15.86 -0.67
N PRO A 215 24.31 16.51 0.30
CA PRO A 215 24.34 16.02 1.65
C PRO A 215 22.89 15.97 2.14
N LEU A 216 22.41 14.78 2.46
CA LEU A 216 21.19 14.65 3.26
C LEU A 216 21.49 15.37 4.56
N ASP A 217 20.81 16.48 4.79
CA ASP A 217 20.85 17.20 6.06
C ASP A 217 20.28 16.25 7.12
N ARG A 218 21.15 15.39 7.66
CA ARG A 218 20.84 14.52 8.81
C ARG A 218 20.67 15.49 9.97
N ARG A 219 19.50 16.08 10.09
CA ARG A 219 19.01 16.49 11.40
C ARG A 219 18.92 15.21 12.20
N SER A 220 19.95 14.96 12.99
CA SER A 220 19.96 13.95 14.03
C SER A 220 18.63 14.07 14.77
N SER A 221 17.82 13.01 14.75
CA SER A 221 16.66 12.96 15.65
C SER A 221 17.18 13.28 17.05
N PRO A 222 16.55 14.21 17.79
CA PRO A 222 16.97 14.50 19.14
C PRO A 222 16.99 13.18 19.92
N ALA A 223 18.08 12.94 20.65
CA ALA A 223 18.20 11.76 21.50
C ALA A 223 16.96 11.67 22.40
N PRO A 224 16.39 10.47 22.62
CA PRO A 224 15.26 10.33 23.53
C PRO A 224 15.65 10.92 24.89
N ALA A 225 14.79 11.79 25.43
CA ALA A 225 15.02 12.42 26.72
C ALA A 225 15.29 11.33 27.77
N HIS A 226 16.43 11.44 28.45
CA HIS A 226 16.81 10.56 29.54
C HIS A 226 15.72 10.65 30.63
N ARG A 227 15.01 9.55 30.89
CA ARG A 227 14.13 9.47 32.05
C ARG A 227 15.01 9.43 33.30
N GLU A 228 15.15 10.57 33.96
CA GLU A 228 15.65 10.59 35.33
C GLU A 228 14.61 9.94 36.23
N PHE A 229 14.93 8.75 36.74
CA PHE A 229 14.19 8.17 37.86
C PHE A 229 14.66 8.89 39.13
N LEU A 230 13.83 9.80 39.64
CA LEU A 230 13.98 10.27 41.01
C LEU A 230 13.69 9.10 41.96
N PRO A 231 14.60 8.77 42.90
CA PRO A 231 14.32 7.75 43.91
C PRO A 231 13.20 8.24 44.83
N ASP A 232 12.24 7.35 45.04
CA ASP A 232 11.05 7.55 45.87
C ASP A 232 11.47 7.83 47.32
N LEU A 233 11.08 8.98 47.86
CA LEU A 233 11.32 9.34 49.26
C LEU A 233 10.32 8.58 50.14
N ALA A 234 10.65 7.33 50.46
CA ALA A 234 10.04 6.62 51.57
C ALA A 234 10.65 7.11 52.89
N HIS A 235 10.03 8.13 53.50
CA HIS A 235 10.16 8.33 54.94
C HIS A 235 8.79 8.24 55.60
N ALA A 236 8.62 7.12 56.29
CA ALA A 236 7.50 6.75 57.12
C ALA A 236 7.35 7.70 58.32
N SER A 237 6.10 8.01 58.64
CA SER A 237 5.68 8.46 59.95
C SER A 237 5.85 7.33 60.97
N VAL A 238 6.54 7.61 62.08
CA VAL A 238 6.18 7.45 63.51
C VAL A 238 7.45 7.70 64.33
#